data_AF-A0A178M915-F1
#
_entry.id   AF-A0A178M915-F1
#
_cell.length_a   1.000
_cell.length_b   1.000
_cell.length_c   1.000
_cell.angle_alpha   90.00
_cell.angle_beta   90.00
_cell.angle_gamma   90.00
#
_symmetry.space_group_name_H-M   'P 1'
#
loop_
_entity.id
_entity.type
_entity.pdbx_description
1 polymer ?
#
loop_
_entity_poly.entity_id
_entity_poly.type
_entity_poly.pdbx_seq_one_letter_code
_entity_poly.pdbx_strand_id
1 'polypeptide(L)'
;MAGYLARRFVQMFLVALVAAICAYGMLYLVPGGPIDQLLAERQNAGQNRITEADIRRVRERFELDIYLPFRFTRWLIGWPAGPLPGGIGADWQIGCAVPGQVRLRYPDGRVEVVEEGCEVPVTMADLEGRKVSRGIVFGDFGISQVMLRGRPVTDLIMTRLPYTLYLMGTSILLSILIAVPIGVYSAVRQYSRFDYIMTTIAFIGASLPSFVFGIFAILLFSVLAKNAGLPYLPPGDAVGVRDYTIPLIGTVQAGSFLDRFLRFLMPCGVLTFINIAGWSRFVRGSMLEVLSLDYVRTARAKGVAERVVILKHALRNSLIPFVTLLAGILVALFSGALITETVFNWPGIGRLFIDALGRNDYNVVMALLIINVVLLLIGILITDILYTVVDPRIRLT
;
A
#
# COMPACT_ATOMS: atom_id res chain seq x y z
N MET A 1 29.33 -9.82 10.28
CA MET A 1 27.96 -9.43 10.71
C MET A 1 27.80 -7.94 10.98
N ALA A 2 28.49 -7.34 11.97
CA ALA A 2 28.31 -5.90 12.27
C ALA A 2 28.63 -4.98 11.07
N GLY A 3 29.72 -5.24 10.34
CA GLY A 3 30.08 -4.48 9.14
C GLY A 3 29.08 -4.61 7.99
N TYR A 4 28.54 -5.82 7.77
CA TYR A 4 27.47 -6.07 6.80
C TYR A 4 26.20 -5.30 7.18
N LEU A 5 25.75 -5.42 8.43
CA LEU A 5 24.54 -4.73 8.91
C LEU A 5 24.70 -3.21 8.80
N ALA A 6 25.85 -2.65 9.20
CA ALA A 6 26.12 -1.22 9.07
C ALA A 6 26.04 -0.76 7.60
N ARG A 7 26.66 -1.50 6.66
CA ARG A 7 26.57 -1.21 5.23
C ARG A 7 25.12 -1.29 4.72
N ARG A 8 24.35 -2.28 5.20
CA ARG A 8 22.95 -2.46 4.84
C ARG A 8 22.10 -1.30 5.33
N PHE A 9 22.29 -0.84 6.57
CA PHE A 9 21.60 0.34 7.10
C PHE A 9 21.90 1.60 6.30
N VAL A 10 23.16 1.84 5.93
CA VAL A 10 23.52 2.99 5.07
C VAL A 10 22.85 2.88 3.70
N GLN A 11 22.89 1.70 3.07
CA GLN A 11 22.21 1.46 1.80
C GLN A 11 20.69 1.66 1.92
N MET A 12 20.06 1.14 2.97
CA MET A 12 18.62 1.31 3.24
C MET A 12 18.26 2.78 3.39
N PHE A 13 19.06 3.55 4.13
CA PHE A 13 18.85 4.99 4.29
C PHE A 13 18.93 5.72 2.94
N LEU A 14 19.97 5.45 2.14
CA LEU A 14 20.12 6.04 0.81
C LEU A 14 18.96 5.68 -0.11
N VAL A 15 18.55 4.41 -0.14
CA VAL A 15 17.41 3.94 -0.94
C VAL A 15 16.11 4.61 -0.48
N ALA A 16 15.87 4.70 0.83
CA ALA A 16 14.69 5.37 1.37
C ALA A 16 14.66 6.86 1.02
N LEU A 17 15.80 7.55 1.10
CA LEU A 17 15.91 8.97 0.75
C LEU A 17 15.66 9.19 -0.74
N VAL A 18 16.28 8.40 -1.63
CA VAL A 18 16.04 8.49 -3.07
C VAL A 18 14.59 8.19 -3.40
N ALA A 19 14.01 7.14 -2.82
CA ALA A 19 12.60 6.80 -3.00
C ALA A 19 11.68 7.93 -2.52
N ALA A 20 12.00 8.57 -1.39
CA ALA A 20 11.26 9.71 -0.87
C ALA A 20 11.32 10.91 -1.82
N ILE A 21 12.52 11.27 -2.31
CA ILE A 21 12.70 12.37 -3.27
C ILE A 21 11.91 12.09 -4.55
N CYS A 22 12.05 10.89 -5.11
CA CYS A 22 11.36 10.49 -6.34
C CYS A 22 9.84 10.49 -6.17
N ALA A 23 9.33 9.88 -5.09
CA ALA A 23 7.90 9.85 -4.80
C ALA A 23 7.36 11.27 -4.62
N TYR A 24 8.04 12.08 -3.80
CA TYR A 24 7.65 13.47 -3.53
C TYR A 24 7.63 14.32 -4.80
N GLY A 25 8.72 14.27 -5.59
CA GLY A 25 8.80 14.95 -6.86
C GLY A 25 7.68 14.53 -7.81
N MET A 26 7.45 13.22 -7.99
CA MET A 26 6.40 12.72 -8.86
C MET A 26 5.02 13.23 -8.42
N LEU A 27 4.70 13.18 -7.13
CA LEU A 27 3.36 13.53 -6.65
C LEU A 27 3.03 15.03 -6.78
N TYR A 28 4.04 15.90 -6.66
CA TYR A 28 3.89 17.35 -6.76
C TYR A 28 4.19 17.93 -8.15
N LEU A 29 4.73 17.13 -9.07
CA LEU A 29 4.93 17.49 -10.48
C LEU A 29 3.81 16.96 -11.39
N VAL A 30 2.97 16.04 -10.90
CA VAL A 30 1.82 15.54 -11.65
C VAL A 30 0.78 16.66 -11.85
N PRO A 31 0.32 16.89 -13.09
CA PRO A 31 -0.75 17.85 -13.36
C PRO A 31 -2.08 17.35 -12.77
N GLY A 32 -2.94 18.29 -12.36
CA GLY A 32 -4.22 17.98 -11.70
C GLY A 32 -4.22 18.20 -10.19
N GLY A 33 -3.30 19.03 -9.70
CA GLY A 33 -3.24 19.42 -8.31
C GLY A 33 -4.46 20.24 -7.86
N PRO A 34 -4.58 20.53 -6.55
CA PRO A 34 -5.72 21.29 -6.01
C PRO A 34 -5.83 22.72 -6.62
N ILE A 35 -4.73 23.29 -7.12
CA ILE A 35 -4.76 24.57 -7.82
C ILE A 35 -5.33 24.42 -9.23
N ASP A 36 -4.93 23.40 -9.98
CA ASP A 36 -5.44 23.15 -11.34
C ASP A 36 -6.95 22.91 -11.31
N GLN A 37 -7.46 22.23 -10.28
CA GLN A 37 -8.89 22.04 -10.05
C GLN A 37 -9.61 23.37 -9.82
N LEU A 38 -9.06 24.25 -8.97
CA LEU A 38 -9.65 25.57 -8.72
C LEU A 38 -9.58 26.49 -9.94
N LEU A 39 -8.51 26.39 -10.73
CA LEU A 39 -8.37 27.13 -11.99
C LEU A 39 -9.38 26.63 -13.03
N ALA A 40 -9.60 25.31 -13.12
CA ALA A 40 -10.62 24.71 -13.96
C ALA A 40 -12.05 25.08 -13.50
N GLU A 41 -12.31 25.08 -12.18
CA GLU A 41 -13.58 25.54 -11.60
C GLU A 41 -13.81 27.03 -11.89
N ARG A 42 -12.77 27.87 -11.81
CA ARG A 42 -12.85 29.30 -12.17
C ARG A 42 -13.23 29.51 -13.64
N GLN A 43 -12.80 28.63 -14.53
CA GLN A 43 -13.15 28.69 -15.95
C GLN A 43 -14.61 28.24 -16.21
N ASN A 44 -15.09 27.23 -15.47
CA ASN A 44 -16.42 26.66 -15.65
C ASN A 44 -17.53 27.43 -14.89
N ALA A 45 -17.20 28.03 -13.74
CA ALA A 45 -18.12 28.82 -12.94
C ALA A 45 -18.19 30.24 -13.51
N GLY A 46 -19.18 30.49 -14.38
CA GLY A 46 -19.54 31.85 -14.77
C GLY A 46 -19.71 32.75 -13.53
N GLN A 47 -19.05 33.91 -13.54
CA GLN A 47 -19.11 35.04 -12.59
C GLN A 47 -19.03 34.79 -11.06
N ASN A 48 -19.08 33.57 -10.54
CA ASN A 48 -18.74 33.29 -9.13
C ASN A 48 -17.22 33.34 -8.97
N ARG A 49 -16.73 34.57 -8.77
CA ARG A 49 -15.32 34.95 -8.73
C ARG A 49 -14.58 34.25 -7.59
N ILE A 50 -13.93 33.13 -7.88
CA ILE A 50 -12.75 32.71 -7.13
C ILE A 50 -11.75 33.87 -7.24
N THR A 51 -11.51 34.55 -6.12
CA THR A 51 -10.63 35.73 -6.06
C THR A 51 -9.18 35.26 -6.00
N GLU A 52 -8.23 36.08 -6.44
CA GLU A 52 -6.80 35.77 -6.30
C GLU A 52 -6.41 35.55 -4.82
N ALA A 53 -7.08 36.24 -3.89
CA ALA A 53 -6.93 36.02 -2.45
C ALA A 53 -7.40 34.62 -1.99
N ASP A 54 -8.34 33.99 -2.69
CA ASP A 54 -8.76 32.62 -2.40
C ASP A 54 -7.70 31.62 -2.91
N ILE A 55 -7.16 31.87 -4.11
CA ILE A 55 -6.07 31.06 -4.69
C ILE A 55 -4.83 31.12 -3.79
N ARG A 56 -4.46 32.31 -3.29
CA ARG A 56 -3.34 32.48 -2.35
C ARG A 56 -3.56 31.69 -1.06
N ARG A 57 -4.76 31.77 -0.46
CA ARG A 57 -5.10 31.01 0.76
C ARG A 57 -5.01 29.50 0.56
N VAL A 58 -5.40 29.00 -0.62
CA VAL A 58 -5.27 27.58 -0.94
C VAL A 58 -3.81 27.21 -1.16
N ARG A 59 -3.07 28.02 -1.92
CA ARG A 59 -1.64 27.82 -2.17
C ARG A 59 -0.86 27.74 -0.87
N GLU A 60 -1.06 28.70 0.04
CA GLU A 60 -0.45 28.73 1.37
C GLU A 60 -0.85 27.50 2.20
N ARG A 61 -2.13 27.12 2.18
CA ARG A 61 -2.63 25.95 2.92
C ARG A 61 -1.93 24.67 2.52
N PHE A 62 -1.76 24.41 1.23
CA PHE A 62 -1.09 23.22 0.71
C PHE A 62 0.45 23.40 0.59
N GLU A 63 0.98 24.50 1.14
CA GLU A 63 2.39 24.92 1.03
C GLU A 63 2.90 25.03 -0.41
N LEU A 64 2.00 25.21 -1.36
CA LEU A 64 2.27 25.27 -2.80
C LEU A 64 3.03 26.54 -3.19
N ASP A 65 3.13 27.51 -2.29
CA ASP A 65 3.88 28.75 -2.42
C ASP A 65 5.36 28.57 -2.10
N ILE A 66 5.77 27.47 -1.46
CA ILE A 66 7.18 27.19 -1.13
C ILE A 66 7.83 26.44 -2.30
N TYR A 67 9.09 26.73 -2.64
CA TYR A 67 9.80 25.97 -3.67
C TYR A 67 9.97 24.50 -3.28
N LEU A 68 9.95 23.61 -4.27
CA LEU A 68 9.93 22.17 -4.08
C LEU A 68 11.02 21.63 -3.14
N PRO A 69 12.30 22.07 -3.21
CA PRO A 69 13.34 21.57 -2.31
C PRO A 69 13.06 21.91 -0.84
N PHE A 70 12.65 23.15 -0.53
CA PHE A 70 12.33 23.58 0.83
C PHE A 70 11.05 22.92 1.35
N ARG A 71 10.07 22.70 0.46
CA ARG A 71 8.84 21.97 0.81
C ARG A 71 9.14 20.50 1.14
N PHE A 72 10.03 19.87 0.38
CA PHE A 72 10.49 18.50 0.65
C PHE A 72 11.21 18.41 2.01
N THR A 73 12.14 19.33 2.31
CA THR A 73 12.83 19.32 3.60
C THR A 73 11.87 19.63 4.76
N ARG A 74 10.87 20.50 4.55
CA ARG A 74 9.80 20.75 5.54
C ARG A 74 9.02 19.50 5.86
N TRP A 75 8.64 18.75 4.83
CA TRP A 75 7.94 17.49 5.00
C TRP A 75 8.81 16.39 5.63
N LEU A 76 10.10 16.32 5.28
CA LEU A 76 11.01 15.28 5.74
C LEU A 76 11.46 15.49 7.20
N ILE A 77 11.89 16.70 7.53
CA ILE A 77 12.55 17.04 8.81
C ILE A 77 11.94 18.25 9.53
N GLY A 78 10.82 18.80 9.05
CA GLY A 78 10.16 19.96 9.67
C GLY A 78 10.87 21.30 9.43
N TRP A 79 11.86 21.36 8.53
CA TRP A 79 12.67 22.57 8.29
C TRP A 79 12.70 22.96 6.81
N PRO A 80 12.63 24.26 6.45
CA PRO A 80 12.55 25.43 7.33
C PRO A 80 11.21 25.59 8.05
N ALA A 81 11.17 26.05 9.30
CA ALA A 81 9.91 26.36 10.03
C ALA A 81 9.71 27.86 10.28
N GLY A 82 10.74 28.66 10.00
CA GLY A 82 10.84 30.08 10.35
C GLY A 82 12.31 30.52 10.31
N PRO A 83 12.61 31.80 10.64
CA PRO A 83 13.97 32.29 10.76
C PRO A 83 14.76 31.52 11.83
N LEU A 84 16.08 31.44 11.65
CA LEU A 84 16.96 30.82 12.64
C LEU A 84 16.99 31.67 13.93
N PRO A 85 17.37 31.07 15.09
CA PRO A 85 17.49 31.82 16.34
C PRO A 85 18.33 33.09 16.16
N GLY A 86 17.80 34.23 16.61
CA GLY A 86 18.42 35.54 16.40
C GLY A 86 18.01 36.24 15.09
N GLY A 87 16.99 35.77 14.38
CA GLY A 87 16.46 36.40 13.17
C GLY A 87 17.32 36.15 11.92
N ILE A 88 18.30 35.24 12.01
CA ILE A 88 19.23 34.96 10.92
C ILE A 88 18.46 34.33 9.76
N GLY A 89 18.62 34.90 8.56
CA GLY A 89 18.01 34.39 7.34
C GLY A 89 16.52 34.69 7.21
N ALA A 90 15.96 35.62 7.98
CA ALA A 90 14.55 36.04 7.88
C ALA A 90 14.17 36.45 6.44
N ASP A 91 15.05 37.17 5.75
CA ASP A 91 14.83 37.68 4.39
C ASP A 91 15.14 36.65 3.29
N TRP A 92 15.55 35.43 3.64
CA TRP A 92 15.87 34.41 2.64
C TRP A 92 14.60 33.99 1.91
N GLN A 93 14.58 34.23 0.60
CA GLN A 93 13.49 33.80 -0.26
C GLN A 93 13.52 32.28 -0.42
N ILE A 94 12.40 31.66 -0.07
CA ILE A 94 12.19 30.20 -0.08
C ILE A 94 10.99 29.79 -0.92
N GLY A 95 10.26 30.77 -1.47
CA GLY A 95 9.07 30.52 -2.25
C GLY A 95 8.54 31.76 -2.98
N CYS A 96 7.37 31.57 -3.56
CA CYS A 96 6.63 32.56 -4.30
C CYS A 96 5.10 32.40 -4.10
N ALA A 97 4.47 33.39 -3.48
CA ALA A 97 3.03 33.40 -3.24
C ALA A 97 2.25 33.72 -4.52
N VAL A 98 2.80 34.60 -5.37
CA VAL A 98 2.21 35.01 -6.65
C VAL A 98 3.27 34.91 -7.74
N PRO A 99 3.13 33.97 -8.69
CA PRO A 99 4.05 33.86 -9.80
C PRO A 99 3.84 35.08 -10.71
N GLY A 100 4.93 35.68 -11.17
CA GLY A 100 4.83 36.74 -12.18
C GLY A 100 4.34 36.16 -13.50
N GLN A 101 3.49 36.89 -14.21
CA GLN A 101 2.94 36.44 -15.50
C GLN A 101 3.43 37.33 -16.65
N VAL A 102 4.15 36.74 -17.60
CA VAL A 102 4.62 37.43 -18.81
C VAL A 102 3.85 36.90 -20.01
N ARG A 103 3.28 37.81 -20.80
CA ARG A 103 2.55 37.46 -22.03
C ARG A 103 3.53 37.40 -23.19
N LEU A 104 3.93 36.19 -23.59
CA LEU A 104 4.72 35.95 -24.79
C LEU A 104 3.80 35.98 -26.00
N ARG A 105 4.12 36.84 -26.98
CA ARG A 105 3.40 36.91 -28.26
C ARG A 105 4.26 36.28 -29.32
N TYR A 106 3.84 35.12 -29.83
CA TYR A 106 4.53 34.42 -30.88
C TYR A 106 4.25 35.05 -32.25
N PRO A 107 5.16 34.88 -33.23
CA PRO A 107 4.99 35.43 -34.59
C PRO A 107 3.75 34.93 -35.33
N ASP A 108 3.18 33.79 -34.91
CA ASP A 108 1.95 33.20 -35.44
C ASP A 108 0.66 33.78 -34.81
N GLY A 109 0.78 34.79 -33.94
CA GLY A 109 -0.33 35.44 -33.26
C GLY A 109 -0.79 34.74 -31.98
N ARG A 110 -0.21 33.60 -31.59
CA ARG A 110 -0.48 32.97 -30.30
C ARG A 110 0.06 33.84 -29.16
N VAL A 111 -0.75 34.04 -28.13
CA VAL A 111 -0.32 34.68 -26.88
C VAL A 111 -0.33 33.61 -25.80
N GLU A 112 0.84 33.32 -25.24
CA GLU A 112 1.01 32.40 -24.13
C GLU A 112 1.38 33.20 -22.88
N VAL A 113 0.69 32.94 -21.78
CA VAL A 113 1.03 33.54 -20.48
C VAL A 113 1.99 32.57 -19.81
N VAL A 114 3.28 32.92 -19.78
CA VAL A 114 4.31 32.13 -19.12
C VAL A 114 4.52 32.69 -17.72
N GLU A 115 4.61 31.81 -16.72
CA GLU A 115 4.99 32.21 -15.37
C GLU A 115 6.49 32.52 -15.36
N GLU A 116 6.85 33.80 -15.19
CA GLU A 116 8.23 34.26 -15.16
C GLU A 116 8.43 35.18 -13.95
N GLY A 117 9.36 34.80 -13.08
CA GLY A 117 9.66 35.52 -11.85
C GLY A 117 8.62 35.36 -10.75
N CYS A 118 8.78 36.15 -9.69
CA CYS A 118 7.91 36.14 -8.53
C CYS A 118 7.51 37.56 -8.16
N GLU A 119 6.20 37.86 -8.14
CA GLU A 119 5.70 39.18 -7.74
C GLU A 119 5.71 39.35 -6.23
N VAL A 120 5.33 38.31 -5.50
CA VAL A 120 5.27 38.30 -4.03
C VAL A 120 6.13 37.15 -3.51
N PRO A 121 7.41 37.43 -3.17
CA PRO A 121 8.31 36.42 -2.62
C PRO A 121 7.81 35.95 -1.26
N VAL A 122 8.03 34.67 -0.95
CA VAL A 122 7.83 34.10 0.39
C VAL A 122 9.19 33.92 1.02
N THR A 123 9.37 34.49 2.19
CA THR A 123 10.60 34.49 2.97
C THR A 123 10.50 33.55 4.17
N MET A 124 11.63 33.29 4.85
CA MET A 124 11.64 32.52 6.10
C MET A 124 10.76 33.15 7.18
N ALA A 125 10.69 34.49 7.25
CA ALA A 125 9.84 35.20 8.20
C ALA A 125 8.35 34.88 7.97
N ASP A 126 7.90 34.74 6.71
CA ASP A 126 6.51 34.43 6.36
C ASP A 126 6.09 33.00 6.76
N LEU A 127 7.03 32.15 7.16
CA LEU A 127 6.74 30.82 7.70
C LEU A 127 6.40 30.85 9.18
N GLU A 128 6.79 31.90 9.89
CA GLU A 128 6.59 31.99 11.32
C GLU A 128 5.09 31.97 11.65
N GLY A 129 4.67 31.01 12.47
CA GLY A 129 3.25 30.79 12.80
C GLY A 129 2.47 29.90 11.83
N ARG A 130 3.05 29.49 10.69
CA ARG A 130 2.46 28.42 9.87
C ARG A 130 2.53 27.10 10.64
N LYS A 131 1.48 26.28 10.54
CA LYS A 131 1.47 24.94 11.16
C LYS A 131 2.34 24.00 10.32
N VAL A 132 3.43 23.51 10.92
CA VAL A 132 4.38 22.58 10.28
C VAL A 132 4.46 21.30 11.11
N SER A 133 4.55 20.16 10.43
CA SER A 133 4.84 18.89 11.11
C SER A 133 6.31 18.90 11.57
N ARG A 134 6.63 18.14 12.62
CA ARG A 134 8.04 17.96 13.04
C ARG A 134 8.89 17.26 11.98
N GLY A 135 8.27 16.67 10.96
CA GLY A 135 8.89 15.89 9.89
C GLY A 135 8.64 14.40 10.04
N ILE A 136 8.55 13.69 8.91
CA ILE A 136 8.31 12.24 8.89
C ILE A 136 9.44 11.45 9.57
N VAL A 137 10.67 11.92 9.53
CA VAL A 137 11.81 11.26 10.21
C VAL A 137 11.56 11.16 11.73
N PHE A 138 10.76 12.06 12.29
CA PHE A 138 10.39 12.07 13.71
C PHE A 138 9.04 11.42 14.00
N GLY A 139 8.44 10.75 13.00
CA GLY A 139 7.13 10.08 13.14
C GLY A 139 5.92 11.02 13.05
N ASP A 140 6.12 12.29 12.68
CA ASP A 140 5.04 13.24 12.46
C ASP A 140 4.69 13.34 10.97
N PHE A 141 3.64 12.63 10.58
CA PHE A 141 3.13 12.59 9.21
C PHE A 141 2.28 13.82 8.83
N GLY A 142 2.17 14.81 9.72
CA GLY A 142 1.38 16.02 9.50
C GLY A 142 -0.11 15.78 9.59
N ILE A 143 -0.86 16.71 9.01
CA ILE A 143 -2.32 16.76 9.07
C ILE A 143 -2.95 16.49 7.71
N SER A 144 -4.09 15.82 7.72
CA SER A 144 -4.94 15.70 6.54
C SER A 144 -5.59 17.05 6.25
N GLN A 145 -5.50 17.48 4.99
CA GLN A 145 -6.04 18.76 4.55
C GLN A 145 -7.39 18.60 3.84
N VAL A 146 -7.67 17.40 3.31
CA VAL A 146 -8.85 17.13 2.48
C VAL A 146 -9.74 16.02 3.05
N MET A 147 -9.17 14.89 3.50
CA MET A 147 -9.98 13.76 3.96
C MET A 147 -10.76 14.05 5.25
N LEU A 148 -10.05 14.45 6.30
CA LEU A 148 -10.64 14.97 7.55
C LEU A 148 -9.81 16.16 8.00
N ARG A 149 -10.29 17.35 7.63
CA ARG A 149 -9.59 18.62 7.83
C ARG A 149 -9.10 18.76 9.27
N GLY A 150 -7.78 18.92 9.42
CA GLY A 150 -7.12 19.20 10.68
C GLY A 150 -6.89 17.98 11.58
N ARG A 151 -7.24 16.77 11.14
CA ARG A 151 -6.87 15.56 11.89
C ARG A 151 -5.46 15.10 11.54
N PRO A 152 -4.68 14.61 12.51
CA PRO A 152 -3.39 13.97 12.26
C PRO A 152 -3.53 12.77 11.32
N VAL A 153 -2.57 12.63 10.40
CA VAL A 153 -2.52 11.48 9.48
C VAL A 153 -2.32 10.17 10.25
N THR A 154 -1.61 10.19 11.38
CA THR A 154 -1.45 9.06 12.29
C THR A 154 -2.78 8.45 12.73
N ASP A 155 -3.77 9.30 13.05
CA ASP A 155 -5.07 8.85 13.53
C ASP A 155 -5.88 8.19 12.40
N LEU A 156 -5.75 8.71 11.18
CA LEU A 156 -6.34 8.11 9.99
C LEU A 156 -5.75 6.72 9.72
N ILE A 157 -4.45 6.56 9.86
CA ILE A 157 -3.78 5.26 9.68
C ILE A 157 -4.20 4.29 10.79
N MET A 158 -4.12 4.69 12.06
CA MET A 158 -4.39 3.82 13.21
C MET A 158 -5.85 3.34 13.28
N THR A 159 -6.81 4.14 12.79
CA THR A 159 -8.22 3.71 12.72
C THR A 159 -8.51 2.72 11.59
N ARG A 160 -7.62 2.61 10.59
CA ARG A 160 -7.79 1.73 9.41
C ARG A 160 -6.89 0.50 9.44
N LEU A 161 -5.71 0.63 10.06
CA LEU A 161 -4.70 -0.42 10.17
C LEU A 161 -5.25 -1.75 10.70
N PRO A 162 -6.06 -1.80 11.78
CA PRO A 162 -6.59 -3.06 12.27
C PRO A 162 -7.42 -3.81 11.22
N TYR A 163 -8.27 -3.11 10.46
CA TYR A 163 -9.11 -3.74 9.43
C TYR A 163 -8.28 -4.38 8.33
N THR A 164 -7.21 -3.74 7.91
CA THR A 164 -6.28 -4.29 6.91
C THR A 164 -5.47 -5.45 7.49
N LEU A 165 -4.94 -5.32 8.71
CA LEU A 165 -4.18 -6.40 9.35
C LEU A 165 -5.03 -7.65 9.57
N TYR A 166 -6.28 -7.51 10.01
CA TYR A 166 -7.19 -8.65 10.14
C TYR A 166 -7.46 -9.30 8.78
N LEU A 167 -7.80 -8.50 7.76
CA LEU A 167 -8.10 -9.02 6.42
C LEU A 167 -6.89 -9.71 5.77
N MET A 168 -5.77 -9.02 5.71
CA MET A 168 -4.55 -9.54 5.09
C MET A 168 -3.98 -10.69 5.90
N GLY A 169 -3.90 -10.55 7.23
CA GLY A 169 -3.31 -11.54 8.12
C GLY A 169 -4.02 -12.88 8.05
N THR A 170 -5.35 -12.91 8.14
CA THR A 170 -6.08 -14.18 8.03
C THR A 170 -6.08 -14.72 6.60
N SER A 171 -6.16 -13.86 5.57
CA SER A 171 -6.11 -14.31 4.17
C SER A 171 -4.77 -14.99 3.89
N ILE A 172 -3.66 -14.38 4.30
CA ILE A 172 -2.32 -14.94 4.20
C ILE A 172 -2.23 -16.26 4.99
N LEU A 173 -2.70 -16.27 6.23
CA LEU A 173 -2.66 -17.48 7.06
C LEU A 173 -3.42 -18.64 6.40
N LEU A 174 -4.67 -18.41 5.99
CA LEU A 174 -5.49 -19.41 5.29
C LEU A 174 -4.84 -19.86 3.98
N SER A 175 -4.28 -18.92 3.23
CA SER A 175 -3.57 -19.25 2.00
C SER A 175 -2.35 -20.13 2.24
N ILE A 176 -1.52 -19.88 3.25
CA ILE A 176 -0.40 -20.77 3.59
C ILE A 176 -0.92 -22.15 3.99
N LEU A 177 -1.92 -22.20 4.88
CA LEU A 177 -2.49 -23.44 5.39
C LEU A 177 -3.09 -24.33 4.30
N ILE A 178 -3.60 -23.74 3.21
CA ILE A 178 -4.22 -24.47 2.10
C ILE A 178 -3.22 -24.70 0.96
N ALA A 179 -2.44 -23.68 0.58
CA ALA A 179 -1.53 -23.73 -0.55
C ALA A 179 -0.36 -24.69 -0.33
N VAL A 180 0.20 -24.73 0.88
CA VAL A 180 1.34 -25.62 1.18
C VAL A 180 0.94 -27.10 1.05
N PRO A 181 -0.14 -27.60 1.68
CA PRO A 181 -0.58 -28.97 1.46
C PRO A 181 -0.91 -29.30 0.01
N ILE A 182 -1.60 -28.40 -0.71
CA ILE A 182 -1.93 -28.61 -2.13
C ILE A 182 -0.65 -28.71 -2.97
N GLY A 183 0.30 -27.79 -2.77
CA GLY A 183 1.57 -27.77 -3.50
C GLY A 183 2.44 -28.98 -3.22
N VAL A 184 2.56 -29.38 -1.94
CA VAL A 184 3.30 -30.58 -1.53
C VAL A 184 2.68 -31.84 -2.11
N TYR A 185 1.37 -32.01 -1.97
CA TYR A 185 0.70 -33.22 -2.46
C TYR A 185 0.74 -33.31 -3.98
N SER A 186 0.58 -32.17 -4.68
CA SER A 186 0.73 -32.09 -6.12
C SER A 186 2.15 -32.44 -6.61
N ALA A 187 3.19 -32.01 -5.90
CA ALA A 187 4.58 -32.35 -6.22
C ALA A 187 4.89 -33.84 -5.97
N VAL A 188 4.41 -34.41 -4.85
CA VAL A 188 4.63 -35.83 -4.52
C VAL A 188 3.92 -36.75 -5.50
N ARG A 189 2.73 -36.36 -5.98
CA ARG A 189 1.96 -37.09 -7.00
C ARG A 189 1.95 -36.34 -8.33
N GLN A 190 3.14 -36.02 -8.83
CA GLN A 190 3.31 -35.34 -10.10
C GLN A 190 2.59 -36.11 -11.23
N TYR A 191 1.95 -35.38 -12.15
CA TYR A 191 1.17 -35.92 -13.27
C TYR A 191 -0.07 -36.73 -12.87
N SER A 192 -0.47 -36.69 -11.60
CA SER A 192 -1.76 -37.26 -11.18
C SER A 192 -2.93 -36.37 -11.61
N ARG A 193 -4.15 -36.94 -11.65
CA ARG A 193 -5.38 -36.15 -11.90
C ARG A 193 -5.52 -34.98 -10.94
N PHE A 194 -5.12 -35.16 -9.67
CA PHE A 194 -5.15 -34.08 -8.69
C PHE A 194 -4.21 -32.94 -9.07
N ASP A 195 -2.97 -33.25 -9.49
CA ASP A 195 -2.00 -32.26 -9.96
C ASP A 195 -2.56 -31.46 -11.14
N TYR A 196 -3.11 -32.13 -12.16
CA TYR A 196 -3.72 -31.47 -13.31
C TYR A 196 -4.92 -30.58 -12.92
N ILE A 197 -5.82 -31.05 -12.07
CA ILE A 197 -6.99 -30.28 -11.61
C ILE A 197 -6.53 -29.04 -10.84
N MET A 198 -5.66 -29.21 -9.84
CA MET A 198 -5.21 -28.08 -9.01
C MET A 198 -4.38 -27.08 -9.81
N THR A 199 -3.55 -27.56 -10.73
CA THR A 199 -2.78 -26.69 -11.63
C THR A 199 -3.72 -25.88 -12.54
N THR A 200 -4.79 -26.50 -13.05
CA THR A 200 -5.80 -25.82 -13.89
C THR A 200 -6.58 -24.77 -13.09
N ILE A 201 -7.07 -25.12 -11.89
CA ILE A 201 -7.76 -24.17 -11.00
C ILE A 201 -6.82 -23.00 -10.65
N ALA A 202 -5.56 -23.30 -10.34
CA ALA A 202 -4.56 -22.27 -10.06
C ALA A 202 -4.28 -21.37 -11.27
N PHE A 203 -4.26 -21.92 -12.49
CA PHE A 203 -4.15 -21.09 -13.70
C PHE A 203 -5.35 -20.16 -13.88
N ILE A 204 -6.57 -20.65 -13.68
CA ILE A 204 -7.79 -19.82 -13.75
C ILE A 204 -7.71 -18.70 -12.70
N GLY A 205 -7.39 -19.05 -11.45
CA GLY A 205 -7.28 -18.08 -10.36
C GLY A 205 -6.18 -17.05 -10.56
N ALA A 206 -5.03 -17.44 -11.11
CA ALA A 206 -3.93 -16.53 -11.42
C ALA A 206 -4.20 -15.62 -12.62
N SER A 207 -5.10 -16.02 -13.52
CA SER A 207 -5.44 -15.25 -14.73
C SER A 207 -6.52 -14.20 -14.49
N LEU A 208 -7.27 -14.30 -13.40
CA LEU A 208 -8.34 -13.36 -13.06
C LEU A 208 -7.80 -12.24 -12.17
N PRO A 209 -7.97 -10.96 -12.57
CA PRO A 209 -7.69 -9.84 -11.68
C PRO A 209 -8.54 -9.92 -10.41
N SER A 210 -7.99 -9.47 -9.28
CA SER A 210 -8.65 -9.58 -7.98
C SER A 210 -9.99 -8.84 -7.91
N PHE A 211 -10.11 -7.68 -8.57
CA PHE A 211 -11.39 -6.97 -8.62
C PHE A 211 -12.45 -7.73 -9.40
N VAL A 212 -12.08 -8.36 -10.52
CA VAL A 212 -13.02 -9.11 -11.35
C VAL A 212 -13.57 -10.27 -10.55
N PHE A 213 -12.68 -11.02 -9.88
CA PHE A 213 -13.11 -12.11 -9.01
C PHE A 213 -13.97 -11.61 -7.83
N GLY A 214 -13.62 -10.46 -7.24
CA GLY A 214 -14.43 -9.81 -6.20
C GLY A 214 -15.82 -9.42 -6.67
N ILE A 215 -15.94 -8.79 -7.84
CA ILE A 215 -17.24 -8.41 -8.45
C ILE A 215 -18.08 -9.66 -8.75
N PHE A 216 -17.48 -10.72 -9.31
CA PHE A 216 -18.18 -11.98 -9.53
C PHE A 216 -18.62 -12.62 -8.22
N ALA A 217 -17.80 -12.58 -7.17
CA ALA A 217 -18.17 -13.08 -5.85
C ALA A 217 -19.37 -12.31 -5.28
N ILE A 218 -19.38 -10.98 -5.39
CA ILE A 218 -20.54 -10.16 -5.00
C ILE A 218 -21.78 -10.54 -5.82
N LEU A 219 -21.65 -10.65 -7.15
CA LEU A 219 -22.76 -11.00 -8.01
C LEU A 219 -23.35 -12.38 -7.65
N LEU A 220 -22.50 -13.38 -7.43
CA LEU A 220 -22.93 -14.75 -7.15
C LEU A 220 -23.48 -14.92 -5.74
N PHE A 221 -22.70 -14.52 -4.72
CA PHE A 221 -22.99 -14.81 -3.32
C PHE A 221 -23.83 -13.74 -2.62
N SER A 222 -23.91 -12.53 -3.16
CA SER A 222 -24.80 -11.50 -2.64
C SER A 222 -26.04 -11.35 -3.51
N VAL A 223 -25.89 -10.97 -4.78
CA VAL A 223 -27.03 -10.54 -5.61
C VAL A 223 -27.88 -11.72 -6.08
N LEU A 224 -27.29 -12.69 -6.77
CA LEU A 224 -27.99 -13.85 -7.33
C LEU A 224 -28.53 -14.76 -6.22
N ALA A 225 -27.73 -15.03 -5.18
CA ALA A 225 -28.17 -15.80 -4.02
C ALA A 225 -29.40 -15.18 -3.34
N LYS A 226 -29.39 -13.85 -3.14
CA LYS A 226 -30.53 -13.12 -2.56
C LYS A 226 -31.77 -13.21 -3.45
N ASN A 227 -31.62 -13.05 -4.76
CA ASN A 227 -32.72 -13.14 -5.72
C ASN A 227 -33.32 -14.55 -5.79
N ALA A 228 -32.50 -15.58 -5.59
CA ALA A 228 -32.93 -16.98 -5.54
C ALA A 228 -33.56 -17.39 -4.20
N GLY A 229 -33.64 -16.48 -3.21
CA GLY A 229 -34.13 -16.79 -1.87
C GLY A 229 -33.18 -17.66 -1.04
N LEU A 230 -31.93 -17.80 -1.46
CA LEU A 230 -30.90 -18.57 -0.76
C LEU A 230 -30.20 -17.70 0.31
N PRO A 231 -29.50 -18.32 1.28
CA PRO A 231 -28.62 -17.59 2.18
C PRO A 231 -27.56 -16.83 1.38
N TYR A 232 -27.46 -15.52 1.60
CA TYR A 232 -26.57 -14.62 0.87
C TYR A 232 -25.58 -13.96 1.82
N LEU A 233 -24.45 -13.51 1.25
CA LEU A 233 -23.43 -12.75 1.97
C LEU A 233 -23.59 -11.25 1.71
N PRO A 234 -23.35 -10.37 2.70
CA PRO A 234 -23.43 -8.93 2.48
C PRO A 234 -22.29 -8.45 1.58
N PRO A 235 -22.55 -7.59 0.59
CA PRO A 235 -21.63 -7.30 -0.52
C PRO A 235 -20.37 -6.51 -0.13
N GLY A 236 -20.30 -5.95 1.08
CA GLY A 236 -19.19 -5.12 1.50
C GLY A 236 -19.33 -4.54 2.91
N ASP A 237 -18.50 -3.54 3.21
CA ASP A 237 -18.31 -2.91 4.53
C ASP A 237 -17.78 -3.87 5.60
N ALA A 238 -17.14 -3.35 6.65
CA ALA A 238 -16.76 -4.18 7.80
C ALA A 238 -17.89 -4.37 8.82
N VAL A 239 -18.86 -3.45 8.84
CA VAL A 239 -19.96 -3.42 9.80
C VAL A 239 -21.22 -2.94 9.08
N GLY A 240 -22.35 -3.59 9.33
CA GLY A 240 -23.65 -3.18 8.82
C GLY A 240 -24.14 -1.87 9.43
N VAL A 241 -24.84 -1.06 8.63
CA VAL A 241 -25.49 0.16 9.10
C VAL A 241 -26.85 -0.13 9.74
N ARG A 242 -27.50 -1.23 9.33
CA ARG A 242 -28.83 -1.65 9.76
C ARG A 242 -28.93 -3.16 9.83
N ASP A 243 -29.82 -3.63 10.67
CA ASP A 243 -30.16 -5.05 10.79
C ASP A 243 -30.76 -5.56 9.48
N TYR A 244 -30.46 -6.83 9.16
CA TYR A 244 -30.92 -7.45 7.94
C TYR A 244 -31.24 -8.93 8.17
N THR A 245 -32.20 -9.44 7.41
CA THR A 245 -32.62 -10.85 7.49
C THR A 245 -31.99 -11.65 6.37
N ILE A 246 -31.40 -12.78 6.73
CA ILE A 246 -30.90 -13.77 5.77
C ILE A 246 -31.81 -15.00 5.85
N PRO A 247 -32.30 -15.53 4.72
CA PRO A 247 -33.00 -16.81 4.69
C PRO A 247 -32.18 -17.89 5.41
N LEU A 248 -32.84 -18.78 6.16
CA LEU A 248 -32.24 -19.91 6.90
C LEU A 248 -31.40 -19.55 8.15
N ILE A 249 -30.82 -18.35 8.22
CA ILE A 249 -29.99 -17.90 9.35
C ILE A 249 -30.80 -17.03 10.33
N GLY A 250 -31.72 -16.19 9.82
CA GLY A 250 -32.55 -15.29 10.62
C GLY A 250 -32.11 -13.82 10.56
N THR A 251 -32.56 -13.03 11.54
CA THR A 251 -32.20 -11.60 11.71
C THR A 251 -30.78 -11.46 12.22
N VAL A 252 -29.90 -10.82 11.45
CA VAL A 252 -28.54 -10.48 11.85
C VAL A 252 -28.52 -9.03 12.31
N GLN A 253 -28.12 -8.81 13.57
CA GLN A 253 -27.98 -7.47 14.14
C GLN A 253 -26.71 -6.79 13.61
N ALA A 254 -26.83 -5.54 13.20
CA ALA A 254 -25.73 -4.71 12.75
C ALA A 254 -24.65 -4.59 13.83
N GLY A 255 -23.38 -4.77 13.46
CA GLY A 255 -22.25 -4.67 14.37
C GLY A 255 -22.02 -5.87 15.27
N SER A 256 -22.91 -6.87 15.24
CA SER A 256 -22.71 -8.16 15.91
C SER A 256 -21.50 -8.92 15.35
N PHE A 257 -20.99 -9.90 16.10
CA PHE A 257 -19.89 -10.75 15.61
C PHE A 257 -20.25 -11.46 14.30
N LEU A 258 -21.50 -11.96 14.17
CA LEU A 258 -21.97 -12.65 12.98
C LEU A 258 -22.02 -11.72 11.76
N ASP A 259 -22.48 -10.47 11.93
CA ASP A 259 -22.47 -9.45 10.86
C ASP A 259 -21.04 -9.21 10.33
N ARG A 260 -20.08 -8.98 11.24
CA ARG A 260 -18.67 -8.76 10.89
C ARG A 260 -18.09 -9.99 10.18
N PHE A 261 -18.37 -11.19 10.67
CA PHE A 261 -17.86 -12.44 10.09
C PHE A 261 -18.41 -12.71 8.68
N LEU A 262 -19.71 -12.51 8.47
CA LEU A 262 -20.34 -12.73 7.16
C LEU A 262 -19.83 -11.74 6.11
N ARG A 263 -19.63 -10.47 6.49
CA ARG A 263 -19.02 -9.43 5.65
C ARG A 263 -17.55 -9.69 5.34
N PHE A 264 -16.84 -10.30 6.29
CA PHE A 264 -15.44 -10.65 6.16
C PHE A 264 -15.18 -11.78 5.16
N LEU A 265 -16.12 -12.72 5.04
CA LEU A 265 -15.93 -13.98 4.32
C LEU A 265 -15.61 -13.79 2.84
N MET A 266 -16.29 -12.87 2.16
CA MET A 266 -16.05 -12.62 0.73
C MET A 266 -14.71 -11.97 0.42
N PRO A 267 -14.34 -10.79 1.00
CA PRO A 267 -13.04 -10.19 0.72
C PRO A 267 -11.89 -11.11 1.15
N CYS A 268 -12.01 -11.80 2.28
CA CYS A 268 -11.00 -12.77 2.73
C CYS A 268 -10.91 -13.96 1.76
N GLY A 269 -12.05 -14.51 1.33
CA GLY A 269 -12.10 -15.65 0.40
C GLY A 269 -11.49 -15.32 -0.96
N VAL A 270 -11.76 -14.12 -1.49
CA VAL A 270 -11.18 -13.61 -2.74
C VAL A 270 -9.65 -13.56 -2.67
N LEU A 271 -9.11 -12.93 -1.62
CA LEU A 271 -7.67 -12.85 -1.41
C LEU A 271 -7.05 -14.23 -1.17
N THR A 272 -7.73 -15.06 -0.37
CA THR A 272 -7.27 -16.39 -0.04
C THR A 272 -7.11 -17.26 -1.28
N PHE A 273 -8.12 -17.26 -2.16
CA PHE A 273 -8.15 -18.01 -3.41
C PHE A 273 -7.02 -17.59 -4.36
N ILE A 274 -6.82 -16.29 -4.55
CA ILE A 274 -5.78 -15.75 -5.45
C ILE A 274 -4.38 -16.11 -4.94
N ASN A 275 -4.14 -15.95 -3.64
CA ASN A 275 -2.87 -16.31 -3.02
C ASN A 275 -2.61 -17.82 -3.07
N ILE A 276 -3.65 -18.67 -2.90
CA ILE A 276 -3.50 -20.13 -3.05
C ILE A 276 -3.03 -20.50 -4.46
N ALA A 277 -3.59 -19.87 -5.49
CA ALA A 277 -3.21 -20.14 -6.88
C ALA A 277 -1.71 -19.87 -7.12
N GLY A 278 -1.18 -18.76 -6.63
CA GLY A 278 0.25 -18.44 -6.74
C GLY A 278 1.14 -19.33 -5.87
N TRP A 279 0.83 -19.42 -4.57
CA TRP A 279 1.70 -20.10 -3.60
C TRP A 279 1.72 -21.61 -3.76
N SER A 280 0.61 -22.26 -4.11
CA SER A 280 0.58 -23.72 -4.29
C SER A 280 1.49 -24.16 -5.44
N ARG A 281 1.55 -23.39 -6.53
CA ARG A 281 2.44 -23.63 -7.67
C ARG A 281 3.89 -23.39 -7.32
N PHE A 282 4.17 -22.33 -6.56
CA PHE A 282 5.52 -22.03 -6.09
C PHE A 282 6.03 -23.17 -5.17
N VAL A 283 5.25 -23.57 -4.16
CA VAL A 283 5.56 -24.72 -3.29
C VAL A 283 5.77 -25.98 -4.11
N ARG A 284 4.89 -26.26 -5.08
CA ARG A 284 5.02 -27.43 -5.96
C ARG A 284 6.34 -27.42 -6.73
N GLY A 285 6.71 -26.28 -7.32
CA GLY A 285 7.98 -26.11 -8.05
C GLY A 285 9.19 -26.39 -7.15
N SER A 286 9.28 -25.70 -6.01
CA SER A 286 10.38 -25.87 -5.06
C SER A 286 10.44 -27.30 -4.48
N MET A 287 9.29 -27.95 -4.27
CA MET A 287 9.24 -29.35 -3.83
C MET A 287 9.80 -30.30 -4.90
N LEU A 288 9.46 -30.11 -6.17
CA LEU A 288 9.96 -30.96 -7.26
C LEU A 288 11.48 -30.85 -7.42
N GLU A 289 12.02 -29.63 -7.33
CA GLU A 289 13.46 -29.40 -7.33
C GLU A 289 14.14 -30.15 -6.18
N VAL A 290 13.63 -29.99 -4.97
CA VAL A 290 14.23 -30.63 -3.78
C VAL A 290 14.11 -32.15 -3.82
N LEU A 291 12.98 -32.70 -4.25
CA LEU A 291 12.77 -34.15 -4.37
C LEU A 291 13.72 -34.82 -5.37
N SER A 292 14.30 -34.05 -6.29
CA SER A 292 15.26 -34.54 -7.28
C SER A 292 16.70 -34.65 -6.75
N LEU A 293 17.00 -34.06 -5.59
CA LEU A 293 18.36 -33.98 -5.02
C LEU A 293 18.87 -35.30 -4.45
N ASP A 294 20.19 -35.52 -4.54
CA ASP A 294 20.84 -36.79 -4.16
C ASP A 294 20.72 -37.13 -2.68
N TYR A 295 20.66 -36.15 -1.78
CA TYR A 295 20.46 -36.42 -0.35
C TYR A 295 19.08 -37.01 -0.06
N VAL A 296 18.06 -36.66 -0.86
CA VAL A 296 16.71 -37.23 -0.76
C VAL A 296 16.70 -38.67 -1.26
N ARG A 297 17.36 -38.93 -2.39
CA ARG A 297 17.56 -40.30 -2.91
C ARG A 297 18.31 -41.18 -1.91
N THR A 298 19.35 -40.64 -1.30
CA THR A 298 20.13 -41.31 -0.25
C THR A 298 19.26 -41.64 0.97
N ALA A 299 18.42 -40.70 1.41
CA ALA A 299 17.50 -40.95 2.52
C ALA A 299 16.49 -42.06 2.22
N ARG A 300 15.94 -42.10 0.99
CA ARG A 300 15.07 -43.20 0.52
C ARG A 300 15.82 -44.54 0.47
N ALA A 301 17.05 -44.56 -0.04
CA ALA A 301 17.86 -45.77 -0.12
C ALA A 301 18.21 -46.34 1.27
N LYS A 302 18.29 -45.48 2.30
CA LYS A 302 18.44 -45.89 3.71
C LYS A 302 17.17 -46.44 4.34
N GLY A 303 16.06 -46.55 3.61
CA GLY A 303 14.78 -47.09 4.10
C GLY A 303 13.99 -46.12 4.99
N VAL A 304 14.30 -44.82 4.96
CA VAL A 304 13.53 -43.82 5.71
C VAL A 304 12.10 -43.76 5.17
N ALA A 305 11.10 -43.76 6.05
CA ALA A 305 9.70 -43.69 5.66
C ALA A 305 9.39 -42.47 4.78
N GLU A 306 8.63 -42.65 3.70
CA GLU A 306 8.38 -41.61 2.69
C GLU A 306 7.75 -40.34 3.29
N ARG A 307 6.90 -40.47 4.32
CA ARG A 307 6.33 -39.31 5.05
C ARG A 307 7.41 -38.45 5.72
N VAL A 308 8.45 -39.09 6.27
CA VAL A 308 9.60 -38.40 6.90
C VAL A 308 10.48 -37.78 5.81
N VAL A 309 10.72 -38.48 4.71
CA VAL A 309 11.42 -37.93 3.54
C VAL A 309 10.73 -36.66 3.05
N ILE A 310 9.40 -36.70 2.86
CA ILE A 310 8.63 -35.54 2.38
C ILE A 310 8.60 -34.41 3.40
N LEU A 311 8.12 -34.65 4.63
CA LEU A 311 7.86 -33.56 5.59
C LEU A 311 9.15 -32.99 6.21
N LYS A 312 10.14 -33.84 6.48
CA LYS A 312 11.35 -33.44 7.21
C LYS A 312 12.52 -33.10 6.28
N HIS A 313 12.74 -33.90 5.24
CA HIS A 313 13.90 -33.75 4.35
C HIS A 313 13.61 -32.90 3.13
N ALA A 314 12.42 -32.99 2.53
CA ALA A 314 12.08 -32.22 1.35
C ALA A 314 11.41 -30.88 1.69
N LEU A 315 10.27 -30.91 2.40
CA LEU A 315 9.44 -29.73 2.67
C LEU A 315 10.19 -28.63 3.42
N ARG A 316 10.95 -28.99 4.45
CA ARG A 316 11.73 -28.01 5.22
C ARG A 316 12.74 -27.26 4.34
N ASN A 317 13.35 -27.94 3.37
CA ASN A 317 14.33 -27.35 2.48
C ASN A 317 13.68 -26.65 1.27
N SER A 318 12.50 -27.10 0.84
CA SER A 318 11.76 -26.47 -0.25
C SER A 318 11.09 -25.15 0.16
N LEU A 319 10.99 -24.87 1.47
CA LEU A 319 10.45 -23.61 2.01
C LEU A 319 11.54 -22.56 2.27
N ILE A 320 12.81 -22.84 2.00
CA ILE A 320 13.86 -21.82 2.08
C ILE A 320 13.57 -20.64 1.14
N PRO A 321 13.10 -20.85 -0.12
CA PRO A 321 12.65 -19.76 -0.99
C PRO A 321 11.43 -18.98 -0.47
N PHE A 322 10.68 -19.49 0.52
CA PHE A 322 9.62 -18.69 1.15
C PHE A 322 10.18 -17.58 2.04
N VAL A 323 11.41 -17.71 2.53
CA VAL A 323 12.08 -16.68 3.34
C VAL A 323 12.25 -15.38 2.53
N THR A 324 12.48 -15.48 1.22
CA THR A 324 12.49 -14.32 0.31
C THR A 324 11.14 -13.62 0.23
N LEU A 325 10.05 -14.38 0.31
CA LEU A 325 8.70 -13.83 0.18
C LEU A 325 8.25 -13.11 1.46
N LEU A 326 8.88 -13.39 2.62
CA LEU A 326 8.57 -12.71 3.88
C LEU A 326 8.73 -11.20 3.81
N ALA A 327 9.74 -10.71 3.07
CA ALA A 327 9.93 -9.28 2.85
C ALA A 327 8.68 -8.62 2.23
N GLY A 328 8.09 -9.28 1.23
CA GLY A 328 6.86 -8.81 0.57
C GLY A 328 5.61 -8.97 1.44
N ILE A 329 5.54 -10.02 2.28
CA ILE A 329 4.41 -10.26 3.18
C ILE A 329 4.25 -9.12 4.20
N LEU A 330 5.35 -8.61 4.76
CA LEU A 330 5.30 -7.49 5.70
C LEU A 330 4.72 -6.22 5.06
N VAL A 331 5.13 -5.92 3.82
CA VAL A 331 4.58 -4.80 3.06
C VAL A 331 3.10 -5.03 2.78
N ALA A 332 2.73 -6.23 2.30
CA ALA A 332 1.35 -6.57 1.96
C ALA A 332 0.41 -6.47 3.18
N LEU A 333 0.88 -6.85 4.37
CA LEU A 333 0.11 -6.72 5.62
C LEU A 333 -0.25 -5.27 5.95
N PHE A 334 0.62 -4.31 5.62
CA PHE A 334 0.37 -2.90 5.89
C PHE A 334 -0.31 -2.18 4.71
N SER A 335 0.17 -2.38 3.48
CA SER A 335 -0.37 -1.74 2.29
C SER A 335 -1.83 -2.11 2.05
N GLY A 336 -2.23 -3.29 2.52
CA GLY A 336 -3.54 -3.86 2.30
C GLY A 336 -3.76 -4.28 0.85
N ALA A 337 -4.98 -4.75 0.59
CA ALA A 337 -5.40 -5.10 -0.76
C ALA A 337 -6.15 -3.92 -1.38
N LEU A 338 -5.43 -2.90 -1.87
CA LEU A 338 -6.00 -1.63 -2.38
C LEU A 338 -7.27 -1.83 -3.22
N ILE A 339 -7.18 -2.75 -4.17
CA ILE A 339 -8.27 -3.06 -5.09
C ILE A 339 -9.40 -3.86 -4.42
N THR A 340 -9.08 -4.87 -3.62
CA THR A 340 -10.12 -5.68 -2.95
C THR A 340 -10.85 -4.88 -1.88
N GLU A 341 -10.14 -4.07 -1.10
CA GLU A 341 -10.75 -3.20 -0.11
C GLU A 341 -11.66 -2.15 -0.74
N THR A 342 -11.31 -1.60 -1.92
CA THR A 342 -12.19 -0.67 -2.64
C THR A 342 -13.43 -1.37 -3.19
N VAL A 343 -13.29 -2.55 -3.82
CA VAL A 343 -14.42 -3.33 -4.36
C VAL A 343 -15.43 -3.72 -3.29
N PHE A 344 -14.95 -4.17 -2.12
CA PHE A 344 -15.81 -4.57 -1.00
C PHE A 344 -16.13 -3.41 -0.04
N ASN A 345 -15.77 -2.17 -0.37
CA ASN A 345 -15.95 -1.02 0.53
C ASN A 345 -15.33 -1.23 1.93
N TRP A 346 -14.31 -2.07 2.05
CA TRP A 346 -13.65 -2.41 3.31
C TRP A 346 -12.87 -1.20 3.85
N PRO A 347 -13.06 -0.79 5.12
CA PRO A 347 -12.46 0.42 5.68
C PRO A 347 -11.00 0.18 6.09
N GLY A 348 -10.14 -0.24 5.15
CA GLY A 348 -8.71 -0.48 5.37
C GLY A 348 -7.79 0.64 4.89
N ILE A 349 -6.48 0.41 5.02
CA ILE A 349 -5.39 1.27 4.56
C ILE A 349 -5.35 1.35 3.03
N GLY A 350 -5.55 0.23 2.34
CA GLY A 350 -5.51 0.19 0.89
C GLY A 350 -6.59 1.08 0.27
N ARG A 351 -7.79 1.06 0.86
CA ARG A 351 -8.85 2.00 0.49
C ARG A 351 -8.52 3.45 0.88
N LEU A 352 -7.99 3.68 2.09
CA LEU A 352 -7.56 5.01 2.53
C LEU A 352 -6.57 5.65 1.53
N PHE A 353 -5.63 4.85 1.01
CA PHE A 353 -4.67 5.28 0.00
C PHE A 353 -5.36 5.76 -1.29
N ILE A 354 -6.28 4.97 -1.84
CA ILE A 354 -7.02 5.33 -3.07
C ILE A 354 -7.90 6.56 -2.85
N ASP A 355 -8.60 6.63 -1.72
CA ASP A 355 -9.46 7.77 -1.38
C ASP A 355 -8.62 9.06 -1.20
N ALA A 356 -7.45 8.96 -0.57
CA ALA A 356 -6.53 10.08 -0.39
C ALA A 356 -5.95 10.56 -1.74
N LEU A 357 -5.55 9.62 -2.59
CA LEU A 357 -5.04 9.92 -3.93
C LEU A 357 -6.09 10.60 -4.79
N GLY A 358 -7.32 10.08 -4.82
CA GLY A 358 -8.42 10.66 -5.59
C GLY A 358 -8.89 12.03 -5.08
N ARG A 359 -8.63 12.35 -3.81
CA ARG A 359 -8.93 13.65 -3.19
C ARG A 359 -7.73 14.58 -3.11
N ASN A 360 -6.58 14.23 -3.70
CA ASN A 360 -5.35 15.01 -3.63
C ASN A 360 -4.88 15.30 -2.19
N ASP A 361 -5.09 14.39 -1.23
CA ASP A 361 -4.55 14.50 0.13
C ASP A 361 -3.13 13.94 0.17
N TYR A 362 -2.19 14.74 -0.33
CA TYR A 362 -0.80 14.33 -0.56
C TYR A 362 -0.05 13.95 0.72
N ASN A 363 -0.41 14.52 1.87
CA ASN A 363 0.19 14.16 3.16
C ASN A 363 -0.10 12.70 3.53
N VAL A 364 -1.35 12.26 3.36
CA VAL A 364 -1.75 10.86 3.63
C VAL A 364 -1.09 9.91 2.65
N VAL A 365 -1.10 10.25 1.35
CA VAL A 365 -0.47 9.41 0.31
C VAL A 365 1.03 9.25 0.58
N MET A 366 1.73 10.35 0.87
CA MET A 366 3.15 10.35 1.19
C MET A 366 3.48 9.53 2.43
N ALA A 367 2.69 9.69 3.50
CA ALA A 367 2.87 8.92 4.72
C ALA A 367 2.80 7.41 4.44
N LEU A 368 1.77 6.97 3.71
CA LEU A 368 1.58 5.55 3.37
C LEU A 368 2.68 5.02 2.44
N LEU A 369 3.13 5.81 1.46
CA LEU A 369 4.23 5.41 0.56
C LEU A 369 5.55 5.23 1.32
N ILE A 370 5.92 6.18 2.19
CA ILE A 370 7.16 6.10 2.95
C ILE A 370 7.12 4.95 3.96
N ILE A 371 5.99 4.74 4.64
CA ILE A 371 5.84 3.60 5.53
C ILE A 371 6.01 2.28 4.75
N ASN A 372 5.43 2.15 3.55
CA ASN A 372 5.62 0.98 2.70
C ASN A 372 7.08 0.76 2.30
N VAL A 373 7.80 1.82 1.91
CA VAL A 373 9.24 1.74 1.59
C VAL A 373 10.04 1.29 2.80
N VAL A 374 9.80 1.89 3.97
CA VAL A 374 10.49 1.53 5.21
C VAL A 374 10.20 0.08 5.61
N LEU A 375 8.94 -0.36 5.54
CA LEU A 375 8.55 -1.74 5.82
C LEU A 375 9.17 -2.74 4.83
N LEU A 376 9.27 -2.37 3.54
CA LEU A 376 9.95 -3.20 2.55
C LEU A 376 11.43 -3.38 2.89
N LEU A 377 12.12 -2.29 3.22
CA LEU A 377 13.53 -2.33 3.61
C LEU A 377 13.74 -3.14 4.89
N ILE A 378 12.88 -2.98 5.89
CA ILE A 378 12.88 -3.81 7.11
C ILE A 378 12.65 -5.28 6.75
N GLY A 379 11.70 -5.58 5.87
CA GLY A 379 11.41 -6.94 5.43
C GLY A 379 12.59 -7.59 4.72
N ILE A 380 13.28 -6.85 3.85
CA ILE A 380 14.50 -7.32 3.18
C ILE A 380 15.60 -7.59 4.22
N LEU A 381 15.78 -6.70 5.20
CA LEU A 381 16.76 -6.91 6.28
C LEU A 381 16.45 -8.17 7.10
N ILE A 382 15.17 -8.42 7.40
CA ILE A 382 14.72 -9.63 8.08
C ILE A 382 15.04 -10.87 7.23
N THR A 383 14.74 -10.82 5.93
CA THR A 383 15.07 -11.91 4.99
C THR A 383 16.57 -12.19 4.94
N ASP A 384 17.42 -11.16 4.85
CA ASP A 384 18.88 -11.30 4.85
C ASP A 384 19.39 -12.00 6.13
N ILE A 385 18.83 -11.62 7.29
CA ILE A 385 19.16 -12.25 8.58
C ILE A 385 18.67 -13.71 8.61
N LEU A 386 17.42 -13.96 8.19
CA LEU A 386 16.85 -15.30 8.19
C LEU A 386 17.60 -16.27 7.28
N TYR A 387 18.16 -15.79 6.16
CA TYR A 387 18.99 -16.63 5.31
C TYR A 387 20.21 -17.21 6.03
N THR A 388 20.85 -16.44 6.93
CA THR A 388 21.97 -16.95 7.72
C THR A 388 21.58 -17.98 8.76
N VAL A 389 20.35 -17.88 9.28
CA VAL A 389 19.81 -18.82 10.27
C VAL A 389 19.42 -20.13 9.58
N VAL A 390 18.86 -20.03 8.37
CA VAL A 390 18.36 -21.17 7.61
C VAL A 390 19.47 -21.92 6.89
N ASP A 391 20.45 -21.21 6.32
CA ASP A 391 21.67 -21.81 5.77
C ASP A 391 22.92 -21.26 6.47
N PRO A 392 23.48 -21.97 7.46
CA PRO A 392 24.66 -21.53 8.21
C PRO A 392 25.95 -21.53 7.37
N ARG A 393 25.92 -22.00 6.12
CA ARG A 393 27.03 -21.87 5.16
C ARG A 393 27.13 -20.46 4.61
N ILE A 394 26.02 -19.71 4.60
CA ILE A 394 25.98 -18.31 4.21
C ILE A 394 26.47 -17.47 5.40
N ARG A 395 27.77 -17.15 5.41
CA ARG A 395 28.35 -16.25 6.40
C ARG A 395 28.29 -14.82 5.88
N LEU A 396 27.58 -13.94 6.58
CA LEU A 396 27.64 -12.48 6.39
C LEU A 396 28.98 -11.96 6.94
N THR A 397 30.07 -12.19 6.21
CA THR A 397 31.37 -11.56 6.46
C THR A 397 31.33 -10.11 6.02
#